data_AF-A0AAP5MD58-F1
#
_entry.id   AF-A0AAP5MD58-F1
#
_cell.length_a   1.000
_cell.length_b   1.000
_cell.length_c   1.000
_cell.angle_alpha   90.00
_cell.angle_beta   90.00
_cell.angle_gamma   90.00
#
_symmetry.space_group_name_H-M   'P 1'
#
loop_
_entity.id
_entity.type
_entity.pdbx_description
1 polymer ?
#
loop_
_entity_poly.entity_id
_entity_poly.type
_entity_poly.pdbx_seq_one_letter_code
_entity_poly.pdbx_strand_id
1 'polypeptide(L)' 'MSTGKGKKRLRNQPVLHNELKKQHGIFLTDTSWHFVCDQAVRQKTSASEYLEGLIKSKIEETTL' A
#
# COMPACT_ATOMS: atom_id res chain seq x y z
N MET A 1 15.70 -0.65 17.84
CA MET A 1 14.39 -1.00 17.23
C MET A 1 13.39 -1.22 18.35
N SER A 2 12.70 -0.17 18.81
CA SER A 2 11.64 -0.32 19.82
C SER A 2 10.36 -0.74 19.10
N THR A 3 10.01 -2.02 19.18
CA THR A 3 8.70 -2.52 18.73
C THR A 3 7.64 -1.95 19.66
N GLY A 4 7.03 -0.83 19.26
CA GLY A 4 5.93 -0.20 19.98
C GLY A 4 4.87 -1.24 20.38
N LYS A 5 4.35 -1.11 21.60
CA LYS A 5 3.37 -1.99 22.29
C LYS A 5 2.67 -2.96 21.33
N GLY A 6 3.20 -4.18 21.25
CA GLY A 6 2.76 -5.19 20.29
C GLY A 6 1.28 -5.51 20.49
N LYS A 7 0.41 -5.00 19.62
CA LYS A 7 -0.97 -5.44 19.53
C LYS A 7 -0.94 -6.92 19.19
N LYS A 8 -1.49 -7.78 20.05
CA LYS A 8 -1.57 -9.23 19.83
C LYS A 8 -2.23 -9.46 18.47
N ARG A 9 -1.50 -10.06 17.54
CA ARG A 9 -1.97 -10.34 16.19
C ARG A 9 -3.11 -11.37 16.27
N LEU A 10 -4.33 -10.95 15.97
CA LEU A 10 -5.48 -11.84 15.81
C LEU A 10 -5.50 -12.35 14.37
N ARG A 11 -5.85 -13.64 14.19
CA ARG A 11 -5.94 -14.26 12.86
C ARG A 11 -6.98 -13.50 12.03
N ASN A 12 -6.64 -13.14 10.79
CA ASN A 12 -7.50 -12.42 9.85
C ASN A 12 -7.90 -11.01 10.28
N GLN A 13 -7.10 -10.32 11.10
CA GLN A 13 -7.35 -8.91 11.39
C GLN A 13 -6.19 -8.05 10.87
N PRO A 14 -6.47 -7.00 10.07
CA PRO A 14 -5.42 -6.13 9.57
C PRO A 14 -4.83 -5.31 10.72
N VAL A 15 -3.50 -5.24 10.76
CA VAL A 15 -2.76 -4.58 11.85
C VAL A 15 -2.39 -3.14 11.49
N LEU A 16 -2.12 -2.90 10.20
CA LEU A 16 -1.62 -1.61 9.67
C LEU A 16 -2.60 -0.95 8.68
N HIS A 17 -3.71 -1.62 8.37
CA HIS A 17 -4.73 -1.17 7.41
C HIS A 17 -6.12 -1.36 8.02
N ASN A 18 -7.12 -0.68 7.46
CA ASN A 18 -8.52 -0.82 7.90
C ASN A 18 -9.12 -2.16 7.46
N GLU A 19 -8.61 -2.75 6.37
CA GLU A 19 -9.14 -3.97 5.75
C GLU A 19 -8.04 -4.97 5.41
N LEU A 20 -8.44 -6.24 5.25
CA LEU A 20 -7.55 -7.29 4.73
C LEU A 20 -7.30 -7.08 3.24
N LYS A 21 -6.02 -7.10 2.84
CA LYS A 21 -5.66 -7.06 1.41
C LYS A 21 -6.23 -8.28 0.68
N LYS A 22 -6.82 -8.03 -0.49
CA LYS A 22 -7.26 -9.05 -1.44
C LYS A 22 -6.52 -8.84 -2.76
N GLN A 23 -6.37 -9.91 -3.54
CA GLN A 23 -5.75 -9.80 -4.86
C GLN A 23 -6.75 -9.14 -5.82
N HIS A 24 -6.31 -8.04 -6.44
CA HIS A 24 -7.04 -7.36 -7.50
C HIS A 24 -6.15 -7.28 -8.74
N GLY A 25 -6.66 -7.67 -9.90
CA GLY A 25 -5.95 -7.57 -11.17
C GLY A 25 -6.13 -6.20 -11.80
N ILE A 26 -5.03 -5.56 -12.21
CA ILE A 26 -5.03 -4.25 -12.88
C ILE A 26 -4.17 -4.37 -14.12
N PHE A 27 -4.65 -3.84 -15.25
CA PHE A 27 -3.87 -3.72 -16.48
C PHE A 27 -3.24 -2.34 -16.55
N LEU A 28 -1.93 -2.29 -16.75
CA LEU A 28 -1.13 -1.08 -16.88
C LEU A 28 -0.27 -1.18 -18.14
N THR A 29 0.11 -0.04 -18.71
CA THR A 29 1.15 -0.02 -19.74
C THR A 29 2.51 -0.37 -19.11
N ASP A 30 3.41 -0.96 -19.89
CA ASP A 30 4.75 -1.33 -19.40
C ASP A 30 5.51 -0.14 -18.81
N THR A 31 5.41 1.02 -19.46
CA THR A 31 6.00 2.29 -18.99
C THR A 31 5.51 2.67 -17.58
N SER A 32 4.19 2.55 -17.35
CA SER A 32 3.57 2.90 -16.08
C SER A 32 3.95 1.89 -14.99
N TRP A 33 4.00 0.61 -15.33
CA TRP A 33 4.39 -0.45 -14.40
C TRP A 33 5.85 -0.31 -13.96
N HIS A 34 6.78 -0.06 -14.90
CA HIS A 34 8.19 0.17 -14.57
C HIS A 34 8.38 1.41 -13.70
N PHE A 35 7.65 2.49 -13.99
CA PHE A 35 7.67 3.68 -13.14
C PHE A 35 7.23 3.37 -11.70
N VAL A 36 6.11 2.64 -11.54
CA VAL A 36 5.63 2.20 -10.22
C VAL A 36 6.68 1.37 -9.48
N CYS A 37 7.35 0.45 -10.18
CA CYS A 37 8.38 -0.40 -9.57
C CYS A 37 9.58 0.42 -9.10
N ASP A 38 10.08 1.35 -9.92
CA ASP A 38 11.21 2.21 -9.55
C ASP A 38 10.86 3.11 -8.35
N GLN A 39 9.68 3.72 -8.35
CA GLN A 39 9.22 4.53 -7.21
C GLN A 39 9.07 3.72 -5.92
N ALA A 40 8.52 2.51 -6.00
CA ALA A 40 8.41 1.62 -4.85
C ALA A 40 9.78 1.29 -4.25
N VAL A 41 10.78 0.99 -5.10
CA VAL A 41 12.17 0.74 -4.64
C VAL A 41 12.76 1.97 -3.95
N ARG A 42 12.58 3.17 -4.54
CA ARG A 42 13.05 4.44 -3.93
C ARG A 42 12.43 4.69 -2.57
N GLN A 43 11.15 4.34 -2.39
CA GLN A 43 10.42 4.51 -1.13
C GLN A 43 10.60 3.32 -0.16
N LYS A 44 11.35 2.29 -0.55
CA LYS A 44 11.53 1.04 0.21
C LYS A 44 10.20 0.34 0.54
N THR A 45 9.23 0.45 -0.36
CA THR A 45 7.90 -0.15 -0.25
C THR A 45 7.66 -1.17 -1.37
N SER A 46 6.60 -1.96 -1.26
CA SER A 46 6.14 -2.81 -2.36
C SER A 46 5.34 -2.01 -3.40
N ALA A 47 5.32 -2.46 -4.65
CA ALA A 47 4.54 -1.82 -5.71
C ALA A 47 3.05 -1.68 -5.36
N SER A 48 2.47 -2.66 -4.66
CA SER A 48 1.08 -2.62 -4.20
C SER A 48 0.85 -1.61 -3.09
N GLU A 49 1.77 -1.46 -2.13
CA GLU A 49 1.70 -0.42 -1.11
C GLU A 49 1.89 0.98 -1.68
N TYR A 50 2.79 1.13 -2.65
CA TYR A 50 2.99 2.39 -3.35
C TYR A 50 1.69 2.83 -4.04
N LEU A 51 1.04 1.92 -4.78
CA LEU A 51 -0.25 2.19 -5.42
C LEU A 51 -1.35 2.50 -4.40
N GLU A 52 -1.46 1.75 -3.30
CA GLU A 52 -2.40 2.06 -2.23
C GLU A 52 -2.14 3.45 -1.61
N GLY A 53 -0.87 3.85 -1.48
CA GLY A 53 -0.49 5.17 -0.97
C GLY A 53 -0.98 6.31 -1.87
N LEU A 54 -0.77 6.17 -3.19
CA LEU A 54 -1.28 7.13 -4.19
C LEU A 54 -2.81 7.21 -4.19
N ILE A 55 -3.49 6.07 -4.06
CA ILE A 55 -4.95 6.04 -4.00
C ILE A 55 -5.45 6.73 -2.73
N LYS A 56 -4.81 6.48 -1.57
CA LYS A 56 -5.15 7.13 -0.31
C LYS A 56 -4.98 8.65 -0.37
N SER A 57 -3.84 9.13 -0.87
CA SER A 57 -3.64 10.58 -1.02
C SER A 57 -4.68 11.20 -1.94
N LYS A 58 -5.07 10.49 -3.00
CA LYS A 58 -6.10 10.99 -3.92
C LYS A 58 -7.50 11.01 -3.32
N ILE A 59 -7.84 10.02 -2.49
CA ILE A 59 -9.10 10.01 -1.74
C ILE A 59 -9.13 11.20 -0.78
N GLU A 60 -8.06 11.43 -0.02
CA GLU A 60 -7.94 12.55 0.92
C GLU A 60 -8.12 13.91 0.20
N GLU A 61 -7.46 14.10 -0.94
CA GLU A 61 -7.61 15.29 -1.80
C GLU A 61 -9.05 15.52 -2.28
N THR A 62 -9.79 14.45 -2.58
CA THR A 62 -11.14 14.53 -3.16
C THR A 62 -12.22 14.72 -2.10
N THR A 63 -11.93 14.37 -0.85
CA THR A 63 -12.83 14.53 0.30
C THR A 63 -12.77 15.92 0.97
N LEU A 64 -11.89 16.79 0.48
CA LEU A 64 -11.79 18.21 0.86
C LEU A 64 -12.67 19.09 -0.05
#